data_AF-R7IRH9-F1
#
_entry.id   AF-R7IRH9-F1
#
_cell.length_a   1.000
_cell.length_b   1.000
_cell.length_c   1.000
_cell.angle_alpha   90.00
_cell.angle_beta   90.00
_cell.angle_gamma   90.00
#
_symmetry.space_group_name_H-M   'P 1'
#
loop_
_entity.id
_entity.type
_entity.pdbx_description
1 polymer ?
#
loop_
_entity_poly.entity_id
_entity_poly.type
_entity_poly.pdbx_seq_one_letter_code
_entity_poly.pdbx_strand_id
1 'polypeptide(L)'
;MREINLRKVKEDTKFEKNILYKIDRDMIVPVIEEHEQDRDIVNLYCSLKDGQYGIFGYEYRSSGAIAKNGWKTTDVLICMVDEQQKRIQSFILDVKRDISAFSDDLFKDGAMITAIKEVRDFIEQLNDENLHKTSFLIYYQADGYEEDVKFGIATRSFEANKFLAVADFLEKLKYNHIEKPSNMPDLIWLKFQRNLNPYKTQVQSLRNFAEKIVEVGGKEYKLQVFLLEKNNESDFEISIPIEMNNK
;
A
#
# COMPACT_ATOMS: atom_id res chain seq x y z
N MET A 1 -23.22 -15.79 -14.68
CA MET A 1 -22.30 -14.85 -14.04
C MET A 1 -23.14 -13.76 -13.39
N ARG A 2 -22.99 -13.54 -12.08
CA ARG A 2 -23.62 -12.38 -11.43
C ARG A 2 -22.78 -11.16 -11.80
N GLU A 3 -23.39 -10.18 -12.47
CA GLU A 3 -22.64 -9.03 -13.00
C GLU A 3 -22.30 -8.04 -11.88
N ILE A 4 -21.01 -7.71 -11.78
CA ILE A 4 -20.55 -6.57 -10.97
C ILE A 4 -20.80 -5.31 -11.77
N ASN A 5 -21.24 -4.24 -11.10
CA ASN A 5 -21.46 -2.96 -11.76
C ASN A 5 -20.11 -2.30 -12.10
N LEU A 6 -19.69 -2.44 -13.35
CA LEU A 6 -18.47 -1.85 -13.88
C LEU A 6 -18.79 -0.74 -14.89
N ARG A 7 -18.22 0.45 -14.69
CA ARG A 7 -18.31 1.55 -15.65
C ARG A 7 -17.32 1.32 -16.79
N LYS A 8 -17.80 1.37 -18.04
CA LYS A 8 -16.90 1.24 -19.20
C LYS A 8 -15.95 2.43 -19.31
N VAL A 9 -14.68 2.15 -19.60
CA VAL A 9 -13.68 3.17 -19.89
C VAL A 9 -13.80 3.64 -21.35
N LYS A 10 -13.75 4.95 -21.54
CA LYS A 10 -13.62 5.68 -22.80
C LYS A 10 -12.28 6.44 -22.83
N GLU A 11 -11.89 6.99 -23.98
CA GLU A 11 -10.59 7.69 -24.15
C GLU A 11 -10.36 8.79 -23.11
N ASP A 12 -11.35 9.65 -22.85
CA ASP A 12 -11.20 10.77 -21.91
C ASP A 12 -11.74 10.47 -20.50
N THR A 13 -11.72 9.20 -20.08
CA THR A 13 -12.29 8.84 -18.78
C THR A 13 -11.47 9.41 -17.64
N LYS A 14 -12.10 10.24 -16.82
CA LYS A 14 -11.59 10.60 -15.50
C LYS A 14 -12.04 9.55 -14.50
N PHE A 15 -11.07 8.93 -13.83
CA PHE A 15 -11.34 7.94 -12.80
C PHE A 15 -11.78 8.63 -11.51
N GLU A 16 -13.00 8.33 -11.09
CA GLU A 16 -13.60 8.88 -9.88
C GLU A 16 -13.42 7.90 -8.71
N LYS A 17 -13.28 8.45 -7.50
CA LYS A 17 -13.12 7.66 -6.28
C LYS A 17 -14.32 6.72 -6.07
N ASN A 18 -14.07 5.52 -5.55
CA ASN A 18 -15.11 4.54 -5.20
C ASN A 18 -15.95 4.00 -6.37
N ILE A 19 -15.47 4.16 -7.61
CA ILE A 19 -16.12 3.59 -8.81
C ILE A 19 -15.21 2.50 -9.38
N LEU A 20 -15.79 1.35 -9.72
CA LEU A 20 -15.11 0.30 -10.47
C LEU A 20 -15.31 0.52 -11.98
N TYR A 21 -14.21 0.45 -12.70
CA TYR A 21 -14.14 0.65 -14.14
C TYR A 21 -13.70 -0.65 -14.83
N LYS A 22 -14.28 -0.93 -16.00
CA LYS A 22 -13.85 -2.03 -16.88
C LYS A 22 -12.88 -1.50 -17.93
N ILE A 23 -11.67 -2.05 -17.93
CA ILE A 23 -10.63 -1.85 -18.94
C ILE A 23 -10.73 -3.00 -19.94
N ASP A 24 -11.13 -2.74 -21.18
CA ASP A 24 -11.37 -3.75 -22.21
C ASP A 24 -10.39 -3.69 -23.40
N ARG A 25 -9.36 -2.85 -23.29
CA ARG A 25 -8.27 -2.70 -24.25
C ARG A 25 -7.00 -2.26 -23.55
N ASP A 26 -5.87 -2.43 -24.23
CA ASP A 26 -4.59 -1.90 -23.78
C ASP A 26 -4.70 -0.39 -23.55
N MET A 27 -4.26 0.05 -22.37
CA MET A 27 -4.25 1.46 -22.02
C MET A 27 -3.31 1.76 -20.85
N ILE A 28 -2.97 3.04 -20.72
CA ILE A 28 -2.28 3.55 -19.54
C ILE A 28 -3.35 4.16 -18.61
N VAL A 29 -3.36 3.74 -17.36
CA VAL A 29 -4.15 4.37 -16.29
C VAL A 29 -3.22 5.23 -15.45
N PRO A 30 -3.24 6.57 -15.59
CA PRO A 30 -2.45 7.46 -14.76
C PRO A 30 -3.13 7.67 -13.40
N VAL A 31 -2.34 7.56 -12.34
CA VAL A 31 -2.72 7.86 -10.96
C VAL A 31 -1.82 9.01 -10.51
N ILE A 32 -2.43 10.14 -10.16
CA ILE A 32 -1.71 11.40 -9.91
C ILE A 32 -2.06 11.88 -8.51
N GLU A 33 -1.03 11.97 -7.64
CA GLU A 33 -1.11 12.63 -6.34
C GLU A 33 -0.53 14.04 -6.47
N GLU A 34 -1.39 15.06 -6.32
CA GLU A 34 -1.03 16.47 -6.43
C GLU A 34 -0.57 17.02 -5.07
N HIS A 35 0.62 17.62 -5.01
CA HIS A 35 1.15 18.34 -3.84
C HIS A 35 1.26 19.84 -4.14
N GLU A 36 1.59 20.66 -3.13
CA GLU A 36 1.66 22.12 -3.28
C GLU A 36 2.63 22.60 -4.37
N GLN A 37 3.72 21.85 -4.62
CA GLN A 37 4.81 22.27 -5.52
C GLN A 37 5.22 21.19 -6.52
N ASP A 38 4.76 19.96 -6.33
CA ASP A 38 5.19 18.81 -7.12
C ASP A 38 4.07 17.75 -7.19
N ARG A 39 4.29 16.70 -7.98
CA ARG A 39 3.31 15.63 -8.22
C ARG A 39 3.99 14.28 -8.24
N ASP A 40 3.28 13.28 -7.74
CA ASP A 40 3.65 11.87 -7.87
C ASP A 40 2.74 11.21 -8.91
N ILE A 41 3.33 10.64 -9.96
CA ILE A 41 2.63 10.09 -11.12
C ILE A 41 2.95 8.61 -11.27
N VAL A 42 1.95 7.76 -11.09
CA VAL A 42 2.06 6.32 -11.35
C VAL A 42 1.29 5.98 -12.61
N ASN A 43 2.02 5.55 -13.64
CA ASN A 43 1.44 5.12 -14.91
C ASN A 43 1.29 3.58 -14.91
N LEU A 44 0.06 3.09 -14.82
CA LEU A 44 -0.24 1.65 -14.89
C LEU A 44 -0.45 1.23 -16.34
N TYR A 45 0.50 0.50 -16.92
CA TYR A 45 0.44 0.01 -18.30
C TYR A 45 -0.33 -1.30 -18.34
N CYS A 46 -1.62 -1.23 -18.64
CA CYS A 46 -2.49 -2.40 -18.73
C CYS A 46 -2.35 -3.03 -20.11
N SER A 47 -1.84 -4.26 -20.16
CA SER A 47 -1.80 -5.06 -21.40
C SER A 47 -2.70 -6.28 -21.27
N LEU A 48 -3.60 -6.45 -22.24
CA LEU A 48 -4.64 -7.46 -22.27
C LEU A 48 -4.43 -8.42 -23.44
N LYS A 49 -4.63 -9.71 -23.18
CA LYS A 49 -4.73 -10.74 -24.23
C LYS A 49 -6.21 -11.03 -24.53
N ASP A 50 -6.44 -11.75 -25.62
CA ASP A 50 -7.79 -12.20 -25.98
C ASP A 50 -8.48 -12.95 -24.84
N GLY A 51 -9.69 -12.52 -24.47
CA GLY A 51 -10.43 -13.08 -23.33
C GLY A 51 -10.03 -12.53 -21.97
N GLN A 52 -9.21 -11.47 -21.93
CA GLN A 52 -8.87 -10.75 -20.70
C GLN A 52 -9.53 -9.37 -20.64
N TYR A 53 -9.79 -8.90 -19.42
CA TYR A 53 -10.15 -7.52 -19.14
C TYR A 53 -9.62 -7.09 -17.76
N GLY A 54 -9.45 -5.79 -17.57
CA GLY A 54 -9.10 -5.20 -16.29
C GLY A 54 -10.32 -4.67 -15.53
N ILE A 55 -10.24 -4.70 -14.21
CA ILE A 55 -11.12 -3.98 -13.29
C ILE A 55 -10.24 -2.98 -12.54
N PHE A 56 -10.53 -1.69 -12.64
CA PHE A 56 -9.77 -0.65 -11.94
C PHE A 56 -10.66 0.13 -10.98
N GLY A 57 -10.14 0.41 -9.79
CA GLY A 57 -10.73 1.28 -8.79
C GLY A 57 -9.69 2.26 -8.27
N TYR A 58 -10.06 3.55 -8.24
CA TYR A 58 -9.28 4.59 -7.59
C TYR A 58 -9.87 4.87 -6.21
N GLU A 59 -9.06 4.79 -5.15
CA GLU A 59 -9.50 4.90 -3.75
C GLU A 59 -10.82 4.14 -3.51
N TYR A 60 -10.82 2.85 -3.84
CA TYR A 60 -12.07 2.10 -3.94
C TYR A 60 -12.55 1.61 -2.57
N ARG A 61 -13.80 1.95 -2.25
CA ARG A 61 -14.53 1.37 -1.13
C ARG A 61 -15.77 0.63 -1.61
N SER A 62 -15.94 -0.59 -1.11
CA SER A 62 -17.21 -1.30 -1.25
C SER A 62 -18.31 -0.52 -0.51
N SER A 63 -19.26 0.05 -1.25
CA SER A 63 -20.35 0.84 -0.69
C SER A 63 -21.50 -0.05 -0.19
N GLY A 64 -22.22 0.40 0.84
CA GLY A 64 -23.57 -0.07 1.15
C GLY A 64 -23.81 -0.81 2.47
N ALA A 65 -22.79 -1.38 3.12
CA ALA A 65 -23.01 -2.23 4.31
C ALA A 65 -22.24 -1.81 5.58
N ILE A 66 -21.31 -0.85 5.50
CA ILE A 66 -20.41 -0.53 6.62
C ILE A 66 -20.32 0.98 6.81
N ALA A 67 -20.37 1.42 8.07
CA ALA A 67 -20.20 2.82 8.43
C ALA A 67 -18.85 3.35 7.90
N LYS A 68 -18.83 4.58 7.38
CA LYS A 68 -17.62 5.19 6.81
C LYS A 68 -16.46 5.33 7.81
N ASN A 69 -16.76 5.29 9.11
CA ASN A 69 -15.81 5.57 10.17
C ASN A 69 -14.82 4.41 10.33
N GLY A 70 -13.54 4.68 10.10
CA GLY A 70 -12.44 3.77 10.43
C GLY A 70 -11.84 2.99 9.25
N TRP A 71 -12.55 2.88 8.12
CA TRP A 71 -12.03 2.18 6.93
C TRP A 71 -11.16 3.09 6.10
N LYS A 72 -9.96 2.59 5.79
CA LYS A 72 -9.01 3.25 4.89
C LYS A 72 -9.13 2.64 3.48
N THR A 73 -8.59 3.35 2.50
CA THR A 73 -8.49 2.89 1.11
C THR A 73 -7.05 3.11 0.68
N THR A 74 -6.59 2.32 -0.29
CA THR A 74 -5.35 2.63 -1.03
C THR A 74 -5.68 3.40 -2.28
N ASP A 75 -4.70 4.05 -2.90
CA ASP A 75 -4.95 4.81 -4.13
C ASP A 75 -5.36 3.92 -5.30
N VAL A 76 -4.79 2.72 -5.42
CA VAL A 76 -4.94 1.86 -6.59
C VAL A 76 -5.41 0.46 -6.21
N LEU A 77 -6.53 0.07 -6.81
CA LEU A 77 -6.95 -1.32 -6.95
C LEU A 77 -7.05 -1.65 -8.43
N ILE A 78 -6.30 -2.64 -8.90
CA ILE A 78 -6.45 -3.18 -10.26
C ILE A 78 -6.50 -4.71 -10.24
N CYS A 79 -7.44 -5.29 -10.99
CA CYS A 79 -7.56 -6.73 -11.16
C CYS A 79 -7.56 -7.08 -12.65
N MET A 80 -6.66 -7.94 -13.09
CA MET A 80 -6.66 -8.50 -14.44
C MET A 80 -7.40 -9.83 -14.40
N VAL A 81 -8.48 -9.95 -15.16
CA VAL A 81 -9.34 -11.14 -15.21
C VAL A 81 -9.11 -11.85 -16.53
N ASP A 82 -8.81 -13.14 -16.47
CA ASP A 82 -8.76 -14.05 -17.61
C ASP A 82 -9.94 -15.02 -17.55
N GLU A 83 -10.89 -14.82 -18.47
CA GLU A 83 -12.12 -15.61 -18.51
C GLU A 83 -11.89 -17.04 -18.97
N GLN A 84 -10.85 -17.29 -19.77
CA GLN A 84 -10.56 -18.61 -20.33
C GLN A 84 -9.92 -19.51 -19.28
N GLN A 85 -8.94 -18.97 -18.54
CA GLN A 85 -8.23 -19.69 -17.49
C GLN A 85 -8.93 -19.62 -16.14
N LYS A 86 -9.96 -18.78 -16.00
CA LYS A 86 -10.61 -18.46 -14.72
C LYS A 86 -9.59 -18.02 -13.67
N ARG A 87 -8.71 -17.10 -14.03
CA ARG A 87 -7.70 -16.56 -13.12
C ARG A 87 -7.86 -15.06 -12.99
N ILE A 88 -7.56 -14.56 -11.79
CA ILE A 88 -7.54 -13.13 -11.49
C ILE A 88 -6.17 -12.81 -10.91
N GLN A 89 -5.52 -11.79 -11.44
CA GLN A 89 -4.35 -11.20 -10.81
C GLN A 89 -4.72 -9.83 -10.28
N SER A 90 -4.72 -9.69 -8.95
CA SER A 90 -5.06 -8.45 -8.29
C SER A 90 -3.80 -7.75 -7.80
N PHE A 91 -3.78 -6.43 -7.95
CA PHE A 91 -2.71 -5.58 -7.46
C PHE A 91 -3.30 -4.41 -6.70
N ILE A 92 -2.89 -4.29 -5.44
CA ILE A 92 -3.25 -3.22 -4.53
C ILE A 92 -1.99 -2.40 -4.29
N LEU A 93 -2.06 -1.11 -4.60
CA LEU A 93 -0.92 -0.21 -4.57
C LEU A 93 -1.33 1.10 -3.88
N ASP A 94 -0.50 1.52 -2.93
CA ASP A 94 -0.60 2.84 -2.32
C ASP A 94 0.48 3.75 -2.89
N VAL A 95 0.15 5.01 -3.14
CA VAL A 95 1.09 6.05 -3.54
C VAL A 95 1.39 6.88 -2.30
N LYS A 96 2.67 7.02 -1.97
CA LYS A 96 3.11 7.86 -0.87
C LYS A 96 4.32 8.65 -1.30
N ARG A 97 4.29 9.96 -1.11
CA ARG A 97 5.45 10.83 -1.35
C ARG A 97 6.75 10.25 -0.78
N ASP A 98 6.78 9.98 0.52
CA ASP A 98 7.93 9.34 1.17
C ASP A 98 7.47 8.58 2.43
N ILE A 99 7.62 7.25 2.40
CA ILE A 99 7.27 6.37 3.54
C ILE A 99 8.33 6.38 4.65
N SER A 100 9.51 6.97 4.40
CA SER A 100 10.66 7.01 5.31
C SER A 100 10.93 8.42 5.86
N ALA A 101 9.96 9.34 5.74
CA ALA A 101 10.09 10.78 6.00
C ALA A 101 10.20 11.18 7.48
N PHE A 102 10.67 10.29 8.34
CA PHE A 102 10.93 10.56 9.75
C PHE A 102 12.42 10.88 9.99
N SER A 103 12.67 11.61 11.08
CA SER A 103 14.01 12.05 11.47
C SER A 103 14.96 10.88 11.74
N ASP A 104 16.20 11.00 11.25
CA ASP A 104 17.30 10.07 11.55
C ASP A 104 17.64 10.09 13.06
N ASP A 105 17.40 11.22 13.72
CA ASP A 105 17.50 11.31 15.17
C ASP A 105 16.23 10.75 15.80
N LEU A 106 16.27 9.43 16.07
CA LEU A 106 15.16 8.66 16.65
C LEU A 106 14.63 9.21 17.99
N PHE A 107 15.39 10.06 18.68
CA PHE A 107 15.00 10.67 19.95
C PHE A 107 14.25 11.99 19.80
N LYS A 108 14.26 12.60 18.61
CA LYS A 108 13.59 13.89 18.34
C LYS A 108 12.24 13.72 17.69
N ASP A 109 11.37 14.69 17.94
CA ASP A 109 10.12 14.94 17.20
C ASP A 109 9.17 13.73 17.08
N GLY A 110 9.28 12.77 18.01
CA GLY A 110 8.48 11.54 17.98
C GLY A 110 8.81 10.62 16.81
N ALA A 111 9.98 10.75 16.17
CA ALA A 111 10.37 10.03 14.95
C ALA A 111 10.09 8.52 14.99
N MET A 112 10.41 7.84 16.09
CA MET A 112 10.09 6.41 16.23
C MET A 112 8.58 6.13 16.22
N ILE A 113 7.79 6.93 16.91
CA ILE A 113 6.33 6.75 16.94
C ILE A 113 5.75 7.01 15.54
N THR A 114 6.29 8.00 14.83
CA THR A 114 5.92 8.29 13.44
C THR A 114 6.21 7.08 12.55
N ALA A 115 7.44 6.56 12.56
CA ALA A 115 7.82 5.39 11.77
C ALA A 115 6.95 4.16 12.06
N ILE A 116 6.68 3.88 13.34
CA ILE A 116 5.82 2.75 13.76
C ILE A 116 4.40 2.93 13.23
N LYS A 117 3.84 4.14 13.36
CA LYS A 117 2.48 4.43 12.91
C LYS A 117 2.38 4.41 11.39
N GLU A 118 3.36 4.92 10.66
CA GLU A 118 3.37 4.90 9.18
C GLU A 118 3.31 3.47 8.66
N VAL A 119 4.15 2.57 9.16
CA VAL A 119 4.16 1.16 8.75
C VAL A 119 2.85 0.47 9.13
N ARG A 120 2.36 0.67 10.36
CA ARG A 120 1.09 0.08 10.81
C ARG A 120 -0.08 0.59 9.97
N ASP A 121 -0.20 1.89 9.80
CA ASP A 121 -1.31 2.51 9.11
C ASP A 121 -1.32 2.16 7.61
N PHE A 122 -0.14 1.98 7.01
CA PHE A 122 0.01 1.44 5.65
C PHE A 122 -0.45 -0.01 5.54
N ILE A 123 -0.03 -0.89 6.47
CA ILE A 123 -0.49 -2.29 6.48
C ILE A 123 -2.01 -2.37 6.69
N GLU A 124 -2.58 -1.52 7.54
CA GLU A 124 -4.03 -1.39 7.72
C GLU A 124 -4.72 -0.96 6.41
N GLN A 125 -4.16 0.01 5.67
CA GLN A 125 -4.68 0.42 4.35
C GLN A 125 -4.73 -0.74 3.36
N LEU A 126 -3.64 -1.52 3.24
CA LEU A 126 -3.60 -2.69 2.35
C LEU A 126 -4.63 -3.75 2.76
N ASN A 127 -4.83 -3.96 4.07
CA ASN A 127 -5.82 -4.90 4.60
C ASN A 127 -7.25 -4.47 4.25
N ASP A 128 -7.59 -3.21 4.50
CA ASP A 128 -8.92 -2.67 4.23
C ASP A 128 -9.25 -2.74 2.73
N GLU A 129 -8.31 -2.34 1.86
CA GLU A 129 -8.51 -2.44 0.41
C GLU A 129 -8.66 -3.89 -0.05
N ASN A 130 -7.88 -4.82 0.52
CA ASN A 130 -8.01 -6.24 0.22
C ASN A 130 -9.41 -6.78 0.57
N LEU A 131 -10.01 -6.30 1.66
CA LEU A 131 -11.38 -6.62 2.03
C LEU A 131 -12.40 -5.99 1.06
N HIS A 132 -12.21 -4.74 0.66
CA HIS A 132 -13.06 -4.07 -0.34
C HIS A 132 -13.03 -4.77 -1.69
N LYS A 133 -11.86 -5.23 -2.13
CA LYS A 133 -11.72 -6.06 -3.33
C LYS A 133 -12.43 -7.40 -3.16
N THR A 134 -12.20 -8.08 -2.04
CA THR A 134 -12.79 -9.40 -1.76
C THR A 134 -14.32 -9.36 -1.81
N SER A 135 -14.95 -8.24 -1.41
CA SER A 135 -16.41 -8.12 -1.38
C SER A 135 -17.06 -8.29 -2.75
N PHE A 136 -16.42 -7.83 -3.84
CA PHE A 136 -16.92 -8.03 -5.19
C PHE A 136 -16.33 -9.26 -5.86
N LEU A 137 -15.09 -9.66 -5.51
CA LEU A 137 -14.46 -10.86 -6.08
C LEU A 137 -15.13 -12.17 -5.64
N ILE A 138 -15.92 -12.17 -4.56
CA ILE A 138 -16.65 -13.35 -4.07
C ILE A 138 -17.51 -14.02 -5.15
N TYR A 139 -18.05 -13.26 -6.09
CA TYR A 139 -18.86 -13.82 -7.19
C TYR A 139 -18.00 -14.54 -8.23
N TYR A 140 -16.80 -14.04 -8.53
CA TYR A 140 -15.85 -14.76 -9.40
C TYR A 140 -15.35 -16.04 -8.72
N GLN A 141 -15.03 -15.99 -7.44
CA GLN A 141 -14.63 -17.17 -6.68
C GLN A 141 -15.72 -18.24 -6.68
N ALA A 142 -16.99 -17.84 -6.54
CA ALA A 142 -18.14 -18.75 -6.66
C ALA A 142 -18.28 -19.37 -8.07
N ASP A 143 -17.87 -18.64 -9.11
CA ASP A 143 -17.83 -19.11 -10.51
C ASP A 143 -16.54 -19.92 -10.83
N GLY A 144 -15.70 -20.17 -9.81
CA GLY A 144 -14.51 -21.02 -9.88
C GLY A 144 -13.23 -20.29 -10.30
N TYR A 145 -13.16 -18.96 -10.15
CA TYR A 145 -11.95 -18.22 -10.41
C TYR A 145 -10.95 -18.32 -9.25
N GLU A 146 -9.68 -18.49 -9.59
CA GLU A 146 -8.57 -18.41 -8.64
C GLU A 146 -7.90 -17.03 -8.70
N GLU A 147 -7.53 -16.51 -7.53
CA GLU A 147 -6.91 -15.19 -7.40
C GLU A 147 -5.44 -15.28 -6.93
N ASP A 148 -4.57 -14.54 -7.60
CA ASP A 148 -3.21 -14.20 -7.14
C ASP A 148 -3.17 -12.71 -6.79
N VAL A 149 -2.90 -12.39 -5.53
CA VAL A 149 -2.85 -11.00 -5.05
C VAL A 149 -1.40 -10.52 -4.84
N LYS A 150 -1.14 -9.30 -5.32
CA LYS A 150 0.10 -8.57 -5.14
C LYS A 150 -0.19 -7.28 -4.36
N PHE A 151 0.75 -6.89 -3.50
CA PHE A 151 0.71 -5.63 -2.77
C PHE A 151 1.93 -4.79 -3.12
N GLY A 152 1.75 -3.47 -3.19
CA GLY A 152 2.84 -2.56 -3.49
C GLY A 152 2.72 -1.20 -2.84
N ILE A 153 3.83 -0.47 -2.91
CA ILE A 153 3.91 0.96 -2.60
C ILE A 153 4.69 1.66 -3.72
N ALA A 154 4.18 2.79 -4.20
CA ALA A 154 4.91 3.71 -5.07
C ALA A 154 5.35 4.91 -4.23
N THR A 155 6.65 5.16 -4.14
CA THR A 155 7.18 6.20 -3.25
C THR A 155 8.51 6.77 -3.73
N ARG A 156 8.87 7.99 -3.34
CA ARG A 156 10.15 8.60 -3.76
C ARG A 156 11.34 7.97 -3.06
N SER A 157 11.16 7.45 -1.85
CA SER A 157 12.24 6.88 -1.06
C SER A 157 11.79 5.68 -0.22
N PHE A 158 12.69 4.71 -0.05
CA PHE A 158 12.48 3.55 0.82
C PHE A 158 13.79 3.20 1.54
N GLU A 159 13.97 3.75 2.74
CA GLU A 159 15.20 3.63 3.51
C GLU A 159 15.09 2.50 4.55
N ALA A 160 15.25 1.25 4.11
CA ALA A 160 15.10 0.05 4.95
C ALA A 160 15.85 0.13 6.30
N ASN A 161 17.07 0.69 6.29
CA ASN A 161 17.89 0.84 7.49
C ASN A 161 17.24 1.69 8.58
N LYS A 162 16.42 2.68 8.22
CA LYS A 162 15.71 3.51 9.20
C LYS A 162 14.69 2.68 9.99
N PHE A 163 13.89 1.87 9.29
CA PHE A 163 12.92 0.98 9.95
C PHE A 163 13.63 -0.08 10.82
N LEU A 164 14.76 -0.63 10.35
CA LEU A 164 15.58 -1.56 11.14
C LEU A 164 16.10 -0.90 12.42
N ALA A 165 16.58 0.35 12.36
CA ALA A 165 17.05 1.07 13.53
C ALA A 165 15.94 1.25 14.59
N VAL A 166 14.71 1.54 14.15
CA VAL A 166 13.53 1.61 15.04
C VAL A 166 13.21 0.24 15.64
N ALA A 167 13.26 -0.83 14.82
CA ALA A 167 13.01 -2.19 15.28
C ALA A 167 14.03 -2.64 16.34
N ASP A 168 15.32 -2.40 16.10
CA ASP A 168 16.41 -2.71 17.03
C ASP A 168 16.26 -1.95 18.34
N PHE A 169 15.85 -0.68 18.27
CA PHE A 169 15.57 0.10 19.47
C PHE A 169 14.41 -0.51 20.27
N LEU A 170 13.27 -0.79 19.63
CA LEU A 170 12.12 -1.39 20.31
C LEU A 170 12.44 -2.76 20.93
N GLU A 171 13.28 -3.56 20.26
CA GLU A 171 13.73 -4.84 20.78
C GLU A 171 14.59 -4.68 22.04
N LYS A 172 15.58 -3.78 22.03
CA LYS A 172 16.36 -3.47 23.23
C LYS A 172 15.49 -2.94 24.36
N LEU A 173 14.44 -2.17 24.05
CA LEU A 173 13.48 -1.64 25.03
C LEU A 173 12.64 -2.75 25.66
N LYS A 174 12.34 -3.81 24.92
CA LYS A 174 11.61 -4.99 25.42
C LYS A 174 12.37 -5.71 26.52
N TYR A 175 13.70 -5.78 26.39
CA TYR A 175 14.58 -6.50 27.33
C TYR A 175 15.30 -5.57 28.34
N ASN A 176 14.90 -4.30 28.42
CA ASN A 176 15.53 -3.28 29.28
C ASN A 176 17.05 -3.11 29.06
N HIS A 177 17.52 -3.32 27.83
CA HIS A 177 18.94 -3.20 27.44
C HIS A 177 19.27 -1.83 26.82
N ILE A 178 18.50 -0.78 27.13
CA ILE A 178 18.77 0.56 26.59
C ILE A 178 19.40 1.46 27.63
N GLU A 179 20.57 1.96 27.29
CA GLU A 179 21.22 3.03 28.01
C GLU A 179 20.57 4.37 27.68
N LYS A 180 20.35 5.18 28.72
CA LYS A 180 19.84 6.53 28.56
C LYS A 180 20.89 7.39 27.83
N PRO A 181 20.52 8.15 26.79
CA PRO A 181 21.41 9.13 26.19
C PRO A 181 21.93 10.14 27.22
N SER A 182 23.23 10.44 27.19
CA SER A 182 23.89 11.31 28.19
C SER A 182 23.32 12.74 28.23
N ASN A 183 22.80 13.22 27.11
CA ASN A 183 22.19 14.54 26.95
C ASN A 183 20.69 14.59 27.29
N MET A 184 20.07 13.48 27.70
CA MET A 184 18.63 13.43 27.99
C MET A 184 18.34 13.44 29.51
N PRO A 185 17.49 14.36 30.01
CA PRO A 185 17.01 14.35 31.40
C PRO A 185 16.22 13.08 31.75
N ASP A 186 16.34 12.61 33.00
CA ASP A 186 15.75 11.33 33.44
C ASP A 186 14.22 11.27 33.29
N LEU A 187 13.52 12.35 33.62
CA LEU A 187 12.06 12.41 33.47
C LEU A 187 11.62 12.35 32.00
N ILE A 188 12.40 12.95 31.10
CA ILE A 188 12.13 12.90 29.65
C ILE A 188 12.37 11.48 29.15
N TRP A 189 13.45 10.84 29.59
CA TRP A 189 13.76 9.46 29.28
C TRP A 189 12.65 8.48 29.72
N LEU A 190 12.20 8.58 30.97
CA LEU A 190 11.11 7.75 31.49
C LEU A 190 9.81 7.95 30.69
N LYS A 191 9.47 9.20 30.36
CA LYS A 191 8.29 9.50 29.54
C LYS A 191 8.42 8.90 28.13
N PHE A 192 9.59 9.00 27.53
CA PHE A 192 9.90 8.48 26.20
C PHE A 192 9.72 6.95 26.14
N GLN A 193 10.34 6.22 27.07
CA GLN A 193 10.18 4.78 27.19
C GLN A 193 8.72 4.38 27.41
N ARG A 194 8.00 5.10 28.29
CA ARG A 194 6.58 4.84 28.57
C ARG A 194 5.71 5.00 27.32
N ASN A 195 6.00 5.99 26.48
CA ASN A 195 5.27 6.23 25.23
C ASN A 195 5.53 5.13 24.17
N LEU A 196 6.70 4.49 24.21
CA LEU A 196 7.07 3.43 23.27
C LEU A 196 6.63 2.02 23.72
N ASN A 197 6.39 1.82 25.03
CA ASN A 197 5.95 0.54 25.58
C ASN A 197 4.77 -0.12 24.83
N PRO A 198 3.71 0.61 24.42
CA PRO A 198 2.58 0.02 23.68
C PRO A 198 2.99 -0.59 22.32
N TYR A 199 4.12 -0.18 21.75
CA TYR A 199 4.55 -0.57 20.42
C TYR A 199 5.62 -1.68 20.42
N LYS A 200 5.95 -2.25 21.59
CA LYS A 200 6.95 -3.33 21.71
C LYS A 200 6.65 -4.58 20.86
N THR A 201 5.39 -4.80 20.48
CA THR A 201 4.97 -5.92 19.63
C THR A 201 5.19 -5.65 18.14
N GLN A 202 5.50 -4.41 17.75
CA GLN A 202 5.66 -4.00 16.35
C GLN A 202 7.05 -4.30 15.77
N VAL A 203 7.97 -4.86 16.57
CA VAL A 203 9.36 -5.19 16.14
C VAL A 203 9.35 -6.03 14.87
N GLN A 204 8.59 -7.13 14.85
CA GLN A 204 8.57 -8.02 13.68
C GLN A 204 7.95 -7.35 12.46
N SER A 205 6.90 -6.55 12.65
CA SER A 205 6.25 -5.79 11.57
C SER A 205 7.23 -4.82 10.90
N LEU A 206 8.03 -4.09 11.69
CA LEU A 206 9.06 -3.19 11.16
C LEU A 206 10.19 -3.93 10.44
N ARG A 207 10.64 -5.07 10.97
CA ARG A 207 11.66 -5.92 10.32
C ARG A 207 11.16 -6.46 8.99
N ASN A 208 9.97 -7.06 8.99
CA ASN A 208 9.30 -7.54 7.78
C ASN A 208 9.16 -6.42 6.76
N PHE A 209 8.69 -5.24 7.19
CA PHE A 209 8.54 -4.10 6.30
C PHE A 209 9.87 -3.68 5.67
N ALA A 210 10.95 -3.58 6.45
CA ALA A 210 12.29 -3.28 5.95
C ALA A 210 12.79 -4.32 4.92
N GLU A 211 12.41 -5.59 5.11
CA GLU A 211 12.67 -6.70 4.18
C GLU A 211 11.66 -6.77 3.02
N LYS A 212 10.77 -5.79 2.90
CA LYS A 212 9.69 -5.70 1.89
C LYS A 212 8.72 -6.88 2.00
N ILE A 213 8.28 -7.15 3.22
CA ILE A 213 7.27 -8.16 3.56
C ILE A 213 6.14 -7.46 4.33
N VAL A 214 4.89 -7.76 3.98
CA VAL A 214 3.69 -7.28 4.68
C VAL A 214 2.77 -8.42 5.04
N GLU A 215 2.13 -8.34 6.20
CA GLU A 215 1.10 -9.29 6.62
C GLU A 215 -0.29 -8.73 6.34
N VAL A 216 -1.01 -9.35 5.42
CA VAL A 216 -2.37 -8.94 5.01
C VAL A 216 -3.32 -10.13 5.16
N GLY A 217 -4.41 -9.96 5.93
CA GLY A 217 -5.37 -11.02 6.21
C GLY A 217 -4.75 -12.25 6.88
N GLY A 218 -3.71 -12.07 7.70
CA GLY A 218 -3.00 -13.17 8.37
C GLY A 218 -2.06 -13.97 7.47
N LYS A 219 -1.70 -13.46 6.29
CA LYS A 219 -0.76 -14.08 5.36
C LYS A 219 0.35 -13.11 5.00
N GLU A 220 1.56 -13.62 4.85
CA GLU A 220 2.71 -12.83 4.42
C GLU A 220 2.76 -12.71 2.90
N TYR A 221 3.04 -11.50 2.42
CA TYR A 221 3.24 -11.19 1.01
C TYR A 221 4.53 -10.39 0.82
N LYS A 222 5.19 -10.62 -0.30
CA LYS A 222 6.25 -9.73 -0.76
C LYS A 222 5.64 -8.40 -1.18
N LEU A 223 6.07 -7.33 -0.53
CA LEU A 223 5.75 -5.95 -0.90
C LEU A 223 6.58 -5.54 -2.12
N GLN A 224 5.91 -5.07 -3.16
CA GLN A 224 6.56 -4.49 -4.32
C GLN A 224 6.78 -2.99 -4.08
N VAL A 225 8.04 -2.58 -3.98
CA VAL A 225 8.43 -1.17 -3.78
C VAL A 225 8.83 -0.58 -5.11
N PHE A 226 8.07 0.41 -5.58
CA PHE A 226 8.28 1.15 -6.82
C PHE A 226 8.82 2.53 -6.46
N LEU A 227 10.05 2.83 -6.87
CA LEU A 227 10.67 4.12 -6.58
C LEU A 227 10.34 5.13 -7.67
N LEU A 228 9.70 6.23 -7.31
CA LEU A 228 9.38 7.32 -8.23
C LEU A 228 10.67 8.04 -8.61
N GLU A 229 10.91 8.21 -9.92
CA GLU A 229 12.07 8.91 -10.45
C GLU A 229 11.69 10.35 -10.81
N LYS A 230 12.60 11.29 -10.57
CA LYS A 230 12.38 12.69 -10.94
C LYS A 230 12.45 12.83 -12.47
N ASN A 231 11.32 13.10 -13.13
CA ASN A 231 11.26 13.29 -14.57
C ASN A 231 11.53 14.75 -14.96
N ASN A 232 10.93 15.69 -14.25
CA ASN A 232 11.13 17.12 -14.46
C ASN A 232 11.23 17.88 -13.13
N GLU A 233 11.20 19.21 -13.15
CA GLU A 233 11.35 20.01 -11.92
C GLU A 233 10.27 19.72 -10.87
N SER A 234 9.05 19.39 -11.30
CA SER A 234 7.86 19.22 -10.45
C SER A 234 7.29 17.80 -10.43
N ASP A 235 7.67 16.91 -11.34
CA ASP A 235 7.03 15.61 -11.49
C ASP A 235 7.99 14.47 -11.16
N PHE A 236 7.53 13.60 -10.27
CA PHE A 236 8.13 12.31 -9.95
C PHE A 236 7.26 11.21 -10.52
N GLU A 237 7.83 10.29 -11.29
CA GLU A 237 7.04 9.30 -12.02
C GLU A 237 7.60 7.89 -11.98
N ILE A 238 6.70 6.92 -12.16
CA ILE A 238 7.07 5.53 -12.44
C ILE A 238 6.04 4.89 -13.37
N SER A 239 6.52 3.96 -14.20
CA SER A 239 5.69 3.13 -15.07
C SER A 239 5.68 1.70 -14.54
N ILE A 240 4.48 1.18 -14.26
CA ILE A 240 4.29 -0.18 -13.72
C ILE A 240 3.54 -1.02 -14.77
N PRO A 241 4.13 -2.10 -15.30
CA PRO A 241 3.42 -3.01 -16.18
C PRO A 241 2.39 -3.82 -15.38
N ILE A 242 1.14 -3.80 -15.86
CA ILE A 242 0.04 -4.59 -15.33
C ILE A 242 -0.39 -5.58 -16.41
N GLU A 243 0.09 -6.81 -16.25
CA GLU A 243 -0.19 -7.93 -17.13
C GLU A 243 -0.39 -9.19 -16.29
N MET A 244 -1.12 -10.18 -16.80
CA MET A 244 -1.22 -11.47 -16.13
C MET A 244 0.06 -12.28 -16.33
N ASN A 245 0.69 -12.66 -15.21
CA ASN A 245 1.77 -13.64 -15.23
C ASN A 245 1.25 -14.99 -15.75
N ASN A 246 1.76 -15.44 -16.90
CA ASN A 246 1.62 -16.83 -17.33
C ASN A 246 2.32 -17.72 -16.28
N LYS A 247 1.56 -18.57 -15.57
CA LYS A 247 2.16 -19.72 -14.86
C LYS A 247 2.17 -20.90 -15.80
#